data_AF-A0A942MGU0-F1
#
_entry.id   AF-A0A942MGU0-F1
#
_cell.length_a   1.000
_cell.length_b   1.000
_cell.length_c   1.000
_cell.angle_alpha   90.00
_cell.angle_beta   90.00
_cell.angle_gamma   90.00
#
_symmetry.space_group_name_H-M   'P 1'
#
loop_
_entity.id
_entity.type
_entity.pdbx_description
1 polymer ?
#
loop_
_entity_poly.entity_id
_entity_poly.type
_entity_poly.pdbx_seq_one_letter_code
_entity_poly.pdbx_strand_id
1 'polypeptide(L)'
;MSVYSFTYTLHHVLLLKLLSAFNFDRQRTMHNFLFLATASSQPSERSCIRYDFYKGTTGVHSFEVQSIISDLDKNDLLQSERFALSREGREFYYQVASLLRYERFPEHCMRVALRYQDNLWRINHEVLFNPLFRKAKTGRKIVLPVI
;
A
#
# COMPACT_ATOMS: atom_id res chain seq x y z
N MET A 1 9.36 9.39 28.30
CA MET A 1 8.91 9.58 26.91
C MET A 1 10.08 9.26 26.00
N SER A 2 10.10 8.07 25.40
CA SER A 2 11.15 7.72 24.44
C SER A 2 10.84 8.44 23.13
N VAL A 3 11.61 9.47 22.82
CA VAL A 3 11.56 10.14 21.52
C VAL A 3 12.33 9.24 20.55
N TYR A 4 11.66 8.23 20.03
CA TYR A 4 12.20 7.43 18.94
C TYR A 4 12.22 8.29 17.68
N SER A 5 13.42 8.75 17.32
CA SER A 5 13.74 9.41 16.04
C SER A 5 13.67 8.36 14.92
N PHE A 6 12.47 8.05 14.45
CA PHE A 6 12.28 7.31 13.20
C PHE A 6 11.80 8.26 12.10
N THR A 7 12.52 8.25 10.97
CA THR A 7 12.17 9.06 9.80
C THR A 7 11.06 8.35 9.03
N TYR A 8 9.81 8.66 9.35
CA TYR A 8 8.68 8.21 8.57
C TYR A 8 8.70 8.86 7.18
N THR A 9 8.60 8.03 6.14
CA THR A 9 8.57 8.49 4.75
C THR A 9 7.13 8.68 4.27
N LEU A 10 6.95 9.35 3.12
CA LEU A 10 5.63 9.48 2.47
C LEU A 10 4.96 8.11 2.21
N HIS A 11 5.73 7.05 2.04
CA HIS A 11 5.22 5.69 1.90
C HIS A 11 4.52 5.19 3.18
N HIS A 12 5.05 5.53 4.36
CA HIS A 12 4.42 5.19 5.64
C HIS A 12 3.08 5.92 5.78
N VAL A 13 3.08 7.22 5.50
CA VAL A 13 1.88 8.05 5.58
C VAL A 13 0.81 7.57 4.59
N LEU A 14 1.20 7.12 3.40
CA LEU A 14 0.26 6.52 2.43
C LEU A 14 -0.39 5.25 2.99
N LEU A 15 0.38 4.32 3.57
CA LEU A 15 -0.18 3.10 4.14
C LEU A 15 -1.12 3.40 5.31
N LEU A 16 -0.75 4.34 6.18
CA LEU A 16 -1.60 4.82 7.26
C LEU A 16 -2.92 5.43 6.74
N LYS A 17 -2.85 6.25 5.69
CA LYS A 17 -4.04 6.82 5.02
C LYS A 17 -4.97 5.74 4.47
N LEU A 18 -4.40 4.72 3.83
CA LEU A 18 -5.17 3.62 3.25
C LEU A 18 -5.84 2.78 4.34
N LEU A 19 -5.12 2.46 5.42
CA LEU A 19 -5.65 1.68 6.54
C LEU A 19 -6.64 2.45 7.41
N SER A 20 -6.54 3.79 7.46
CA SER A 20 -7.53 4.62 8.16
C SER A 20 -8.85 4.74 7.38
N ALA A 21 -8.78 4.68 6.05
CA ALA A 21 -9.94 4.85 5.19
C ALA A 21 -10.62 3.55 4.75
N PHE A 22 -9.87 2.44 4.64
CA PHE A 22 -10.35 1.19 4.07
C PHE A 22 -9.94 -0.02 4.93
N ASN A 23 -10.83 -1.00 5.05
CA ASN A 23 -10.57 -2.20 5.83
C ASN A 23 -9.97 -3.33 4.96
N PHE A 24 -8.64 -3.37 4.85
CA PHE A 24 -7.96 -4.37 4.00
C PHE A 24 -7.98 -5.79 4.56
N ASP A 25 -8.25 -5.97 5.86
CA ASP A 25 -8.24 -7.21 6.66
C ASP A 25 -6.92 -8.02 6.66
N ARG A 26 -6.16 -8.01 5.57
CA ARG A 26 -4.96 -8.82 5.34
C ARG A 26 -3.91 -8.04 4.55
N GLN A 27 -2.64 -8.22 4.93
CA GLN A 27 -1.48 -7.63 4.24
C GLN A 27 -1.45 -7.98 2.75
N ARG A 28 -1.79 -9.23 2.37
CA ARG A 28 -1.86 -9.66 0.96
C ARG A 28 -2.73 -8.73 0.12
N THR A 29 -3.90 -8.33 0.63
CA THR A 29 -4.83 -7.46 -0.08
C THR A 29 -4.19 -6.09 -0.31
N MET A 30 -3.43 -5.57 0.65
CA MET A 30 -2.69 -4.31 0.50
C MET A 30 -1.61 -4.39 -0.59
N HIS A 31 -0.82 -5.47 -0.64
CA HIS A 31 0.18 -5.65 -1.71
C HIS A 31 -0.48 -5.71 -3.09
N ASN A 32 -1.55 -6.51 -3.23
CA ASN A 32 -2.30 -6.63 -4.48
C ASN A 32 -2.93 -5.30 -4.88
N PHE A 33 -3.49 -4.56 -3.92
CA PHE A 33 -4.07 -3.25 -4.12
C PHE A 33 -3.05 -2.25 -4.65
N LEU A 34 -1.92 -2.09 -3.95
CA LEU A 34 -0.88 -1.15 -4.33
C LEU A 34 -0.31 -1.48 -5.71
N PHE A 35 -0.21 -2.76 -6.06
CA PHE A 35 0.16 -3.16 -7.41
C PHE A 35 -0.88 -2.73 -8.45
N LEU A 36 -2.17 -2.98 -8.22
CA LEU A 36 -3.23 -2.57 -9.15
C LEU A 36 -3.31 -1.04 -9.29
N ALA A 37 -3.18 -0.31 -8.18
CA ALA A 37 -3.12 1.14 -8.18
C ALA A 37 -1.92 1.65 -8.98
N THR A 38 -0.73 1.06 -8.78
CA THR A 38 0.49 1.42 -9.52
C THR A 38 0.40 1.06 -11.00
N ALA A 39 -0.18 -0.10 -11.34
CA ALA A 39 -0.35 -0.57 -12.71
C ALA A 39 -1.37 0.29 -13.51
N SER A 40 -2.25 1.00 -12.82
CA SER A 40 -3.29 1.85 -13.41
C SER A 40 -3.01 3.35 -13.30
N SER A 41 -1.93 3.75 -12.62
CA SER A 41 -1.47 5.15 -12.54
C SER A 41 -0.57 5.51 -13.70
N GLN A 42 -0.54 6.79 -14.08
CA GLN A 42 0.47 7.28 -15.02
C GLN A 42 1.84 7.31 -14.35
N PRO A 43 2.94 7.00 -15.07
CA PRO A 43 4.29 7.04 -14.50
C PRO A 43 4.69 8.40 -13.88
N SER A 44 4.14 9.50 -14.39
CA SER A 44 4.32 10.86 -13.87
C SER A 44 3.61 11.11 -12.54
N GLU A 45 2.56 10.36 -12.21
CA GLU A 45 1.80 10.51 -10.96
C GLU A 45 2.52 9.89 -9.76
N ARG A 46 3.51 9.01 -10.02
CA ARG A 46 4.24 8.20 -9.02
C ARG A 46 5.72 8.58 -8.89
N SER A 47 6.06 9.86 -9.00
CA SER A 47 7.46 10.33 -8.92
C SER A 47 8.08 10.07 -7.55
N CYS A 48 7.35 10.32 -6.46
CA CYS A 48 7.85 10.25 -5.08
C CYS A 48 7.60 8.88 -4.41
N ILE A 49 6.55 8.16 -4.83
CA ILE A 49 6.15 6.88 -4.25
C ILE A 49 6.23 5.80 -5.33
N ARG A 50 7.26 4.96 -5.26
CA ARG A 50 7.47 3.83 -6.16
C ARG A 50 7.63 2.56 -5.35
N TYR A 51 7.00 1.51 -5.84
CA TYR A 51 7.11 0.18 -5.25
C TYR A 51 7.54 -0.82 -6.29
N ASP A 52 8.46 -1.68 -5.91
CA ASP A 52 8.78 -2.87 -6.66
C ASP A 52 7.88 -4.03 -6.26
N PHE A 53 7.33 -4.72 -7.26
CA PHE A 53 6.45 -5.87 -7.06
C PHE A 53 7.04 -7.13 -7.69
N TYR A 54 6.90 -8.24 -6.98
CA TYR A 54 7.33 -9.56 -7.38
C TYR A 54 6.11 -10.47 -7.49
N LYS A 55 6.08 -11.29 -8.54
CA LYS A 55 4.98 -12.22 -8.75
C LYS A 55 5.07 -13.39 -7.77
N GLY A 56 4.05 -13.56 -6.93
CA GLY A 56 3.80 -14.76 -6.14
C GLY A 56 2.80 -15.69 -6.84
N THR A 57 2.44 -16.78 -6.15
CA THR A 57 1.47 -17.77 -6.64
C THR A 57 0.03 -17.23 -6.62
N THR A 58 -0.34 -16.52 -5.56
CA THR A 58 -1.72 -16.03 -5.33
C THR A 58 -1.85 -14.50 -5.40
N GLY A 59 -0.91 -13.83 -6.05
CA GLY A 59 -0.86 -12.36 -6.11
C GLY A 59 0.57 -11.84 -6.13
N VAL A 60 0.73 -10.59 -5.77
CA VAL A 60 2.02 -9.89 -5.78
C VAL A 60 2.54 -9.65 -4.37
N HIS A 61 3.85 -9.46 -4.27
CA HIS A 61 4.51 -9.08 -3.05
C HIS A 61 5.46 -7.91 -3.31
N SER A 62 5.56 -6.98 -2.35
CA SER A 62 6.54 -5.90 -2.39
C SER A 62 7.29 -5.90 -1.07
N PHE A 63 8.61 -6.07 -1.14
CA PHE A 63 9.48 -6.08 0.05
C PHE A 63 9.48 -4.73 0.75
N GLU A 64 9.41 -3.64 0.00
CA GLU A 64 9.33 -2.28 0.54
C GLU A 64 8.03 -2.07 1.33
N VAL A 65 6.88 -2.48 0.75
CA VAL A 65 5.59 -2.44 1.45
C VAL A 65 5.62 -3.32 2.70
N GLN A 66 6.24 -4.50 2.61
CA GLN A 66 6.36 -5.40 3.77
C GLN A 66 7.21 -4.78 4.88
N SER A 67 8.33 -4.14 4.52
CA SER A 67 9.19 -3.44 5.48
C SER A 67 8.40 -2.35 6.21
N ILE A 68 7.65 -1.53 5.47
CA ILE A 68 6.82 -0.48 6.06
C ILE A 68 5.77 -1.07 7.00
N ILE A 69 5.10 -2.14 6.59
CA ILE A 69 4.11 -2.81 7.46
C ILE A 69 4.79 -3.33 8.75
N SER A 70 5.94 -3.97 8.63
CA SER A 70 6.71 -4.44 9.78
C SER A 70 7.19 -3.29 10.67
N ASP A 71 7.53 -2.14 10.10
CA ASP A 71 7.92 -0.96 10.87
C ASP A 71 6.71 -0.35 11.60
N LEU A 72 5.53 -0.28 10.98
CA LEU A 72 4.29 0.15 11.64
C LEU A 72 3.89 -0.80 12.78
N ASP A 73 4.04 -2.11 12.57
CA ASP A 73 3.74 -3.15 13.57
C ASP A 73 4.68 -3.07 14.78
N LYS A 74 5.99 -2.98 14.55
CA LYS A 74 7.01 -2.85 15.62
C LYS A 74 6.82 -1.60 16.49
N ASN A 75 6.14 -0.58 15.99
CA ASN A 75 5.88 0.67 16.69
C ASN A 75 4.44 0.74 17.26
N ASP A 76 3.74 -0.39 17.35
CA ASP A 76 2.38 -0.50 17.88
C ASP A 76 1.35 0.40 17.15
N LEU A 77 1.62 0.74 15.88
CA LEU A 77 0.70 1.53 15.04
C LEU A 77 -0.35 0.65 14.34
N LEU A 78 -0.16 -0.67 14.36
CA LEU A 78 -1.11 -1.67 13.88
C LEU A 78 -1.67 -2.47 15.06
N GLN A 79 -2.84 -3.08 14.86
CA GLN A 79 -3.42 -4.03 15.82
C GLN A 79 -2.75 -5.40 15.68
N SER A 80 -2.41 -6.06 16.79
CA SER A 80 -1.71 -7.35 16.75
C SER A 80 -2.53 -8.48 16.10
N GLU A 81 -3.86 -8.43 16.22
CA GLU A 81 -4.77 -9.48 15.72
C GLU A 81 -5.34 -9.19 14.34
N ARG A 82 -5.24 -7.94 13.87
CA ARG A 82 -5.92 -7.47 12.66
C ARG A 82 -5.03 -6.53 11.87
N PHE A 83 -5.09 -6.63 10.55
CA PHE A 83 -4.38 -5.67 9.69
C PHE A 83 -5.15 -4.34 9.59
N ALA A 84 -5.19 -3.62 10.71
CA ALA A 84 -5.88 -2.36 10.90
C ALA A 84 -5.06 -1.45 11.85
N LEU A 85 -5.30 -0.14 11.80
CA LEU A 85 -4.62 0.80 12.70
C LEU A 85 -5.06 0.62 14.16
N SER A 86 -4.09 0.67 15.06
CA SER A 86 -4.32 0.89 16.49
C SER A 86 -4.87 2.30 16.74
N ARG A 87 -5.21 2.64 17.99
CA ARG A 87 -5.61 4.01 18.33
C ARG A 87 -4.46 4.97 18.10
N GLU A 88 -3.28 4.60 18.56
CA GLU A 88 -2.02 5.33 18.44
C GLU A 88 -1.64 5.51 16.95
N GLY A 89 -1.84 4.48 16.12
CA GLY A 89 -1.68 4.57 14.67
C GLY A 89 -2.60 5.59 13.98
N ARG A 90 -3.85 5.71 14.45
CA ARG A 90 -4.80 6.72 13.93
C ARG A 90 -4.43 8.13 14.36
N GLU A 91 -4.07 8.30 15.63
CA GLU A 91 -3.63 9.60 16.16
C GLU A 91 -2.37 10.08 15.44
N PHE A 92 -1.39 9.19 15.28
CA PHE A 92 -0.18 9.47 14.52
C PHE A 92 -0.52 9.87 13.07
N TYR A 93 -1.37 9.10 12.39
CA TYR A 93 -1.82 9.43 11.04
C TYR A 93 -2.40 10.86 10.95
N TYR A 94 -3.26 11.28 11.88
CA TYR A 94 -3.84 12.62 11.85
C TYR A 94 -2.80 13.73 12.00
N GLN A 95 -1.71 13.50 12.71
CA GLN A 95 -0.61 14.46 12.84
C GLN A 95 0.18 14.61 11.52
N VAL A 96 0.34 13.52 10.76
CA VAL A 96 1.17 13.49 9.55
C VAL A 96 0.38 13.53 8.24
N ALA A 97 -0.96 13.49 8.28
CA ALA A 97 -1.82 13.39 7.10
C ALA A 97 -1.60 14.50 6.06
N SER A 98 -1.23 15.69 6.54
CA SER A 98 -0.94 16.87 5.69
C SER A 98 0.26 16.67 4.76
N LEU A 99 1.18 15.75 5.07
CA LEU A 99 2.36 15.46 4.25
C LEU A 99 1.99 14.90 2.86
N LEU A 100 0.81 14.30 2.70
CA LEU A 100 0.35 13.78 1.41
C LEU A 100 -0.40 14.82 0.55
N ARG A 101 -0.55 16.07 1.01
CA ARG A 101 -1.44 17.06 0.37
C ARG A 101 -1.11 17.33 -1.10
N TYR A 102 0.17 17.31 -1.46
CA TYR A 102 0.63 17.64 -2.81
C TYR A 102 0.96 16.41 -3.67
N GLU A 103 0.75 15.22 -3.12
CA GLU A 103 1.11 13.97 -3.78
C GLU A 103 -0.08 13.43 -4.58
N ARG A 104 0.13 13.22 -5.89
CA ARG A 104 -0.91 12.74 -6.82
C ARG A 104 -1.21 11.25 -6.64
N PHE A 105 -0.18 10.44 -6.39
CA PHE A 105 -0.34 8.99 -6.27
C PHE A 105 -1.26 8.58 -5.09
N PRO A 106 -1.14 9.14 -3.87
CA PRO A 106 -2.09 8.90 -2.79
C PRO A 106 -3.53 9.22 -3.16
N GLU A 107 -3.78 10.33 -3.87
CA GLU A 107 -5.13 10.67 -4.33
C GLU A 107 -5.65 9.62 -5.33
N HIS A 108 -4.81 9.19 -6.28
CA HIS A 108 -5.14 8.11 -7.21
C HIS A 108 -5.47 6.82 -6.47
N CYS A 109 -4.66 6.42 -5.48
CA CYS A 109 -4.94 5.26 -4.64
C CYS A 109 -6.32 5.37 -3.98
N MET A 110 -6.69 6.52 -3.41
CA MET A 110 -8.02 6.71 -2.84
C MET A 110 -9.13 6.52 -3.88
N ARG A 111 -8.98 7.09 -5.07
CA ARG A 111 -9.96 6.92 -6.17
C ARG A 111 -10.09 5.47 -6.63
N VAL A 112 -8.98 4.73 -6.68
CA VAL A 112 -8.98 3.30 -7.01
C VAL A 112 -9.64 2.50 -5.90
N ALA A 113 -9.32 2.77 -4.64
CA ALA A 113 -9.87 2.07 -3.49
C ALA A 113 -11.39 2.24 -3.36
N LEU A 114 -11.92 3.43 -3.68
CA LEU A 114 -13.36 3.69 -3.70
C LEU A 114 -14.12 2.73 -4.64
N ARG A 115 -13.50 2.24 -5.72
CA ARG A 115 -14.11 1.24 -6.63
C ARG A 115 -14.28 -0.13 -5.98
N TYR A 116 -13.55 -0.39 -4.90
CA TYR A 116 -13.55 -1.66 -4.16
C TYR A 116 -14.10 -1.50 -2.74
N GLN A 117 -14.64 -0.35 -2.36
CA GLN A 117 -15.02 -0.04 -0.97
C GLN A 117 -15.97 -1.10 -0.37
N ASP A 118 -16.90 -1.61 -1.18
CA ASP A 118 -17.90 -2.59 -0.75
C ASP A 118 -17.35 -4.03 -0.77
N ASN A 119 -16.23 -4.25 -1.47
CA ASN A 119 -15.63 -5.57 -1.61
C ASN A 119 -14.13 -5.51 -1.95
N LEU A 120 -13.31 -5.28 -0.92
CA LEU A 120 -11.85 -5.28 -1.06
C LEU A 120 -11.27 -6.67 -1.37
N TRP A 121 -12.01 -7.75 -1.13
CA TRP A 121 -11.60 -9.10 -1.51
C TRP A 121 -11.47 -9.28 -3.02
N ARG A 122 -12.25 -8.52 -3.79
CA ARG A 122 -12.20 -8.51 -5.26
C ARG A 122 -10.81 -8.15 -5.80
N ILE A 123 -10.02 -7.35 -5.07
CA ILE A 123 -8.64 -7.00 -5.42
C ILE A 123 -7.77 -8.26 -5.59
N ASN A 124 -7.92 -9.24 -4.70
CA ASN A 124 -7.15 -10.49 -4.74
C ASN A 124 -7.49 -11.33 -5.98
N HIS A 125 -8.69 -11.19 -6.53
CA HIS A 125 -9.09 -11.84 -7.76
C HIS A 125 -8.58 -11.06 -8.97
N GLU A 126 -8.81 -9.75 -9.03
CA GLU A 126 -8.46 -8.91 -10.19
C GLU A 126 -6.95 -8.85 -10.48
N VAL A 127 -6.11 -8.94 -9.45
CA VAL A 127 -4.66 -9.01 -9.63
C VAL A 127 -4.23 -10.14 -10.58
N LEU A 128 -4.94 -11.27 -10.56
CA LEU A 128 -4.61 -12.45 -11.36
C LEU A 128 -4.91 -12.24 -12.85
N PHE A 129 -5.84 -11.33 -13.16
CA PHE A 129 -6.24 -11.01 -14.54
C PHE A 129 -5.46 -9.82 -15.11
N ASN A 130 -4.69 -9.11 -14.28
CA ASN A 130 -3.88 -7.99 -14.74
C ASN A 130 -2.83 -8.47 -15.78
N PRO A 131 -2.72 -7.84 -16.97
CA PRO A 131 -1.79 -8.26 -18.01
C PRO A 131 -0.32 -8.30 -17.56
N LEU A 132 0.11 -7.36 -16.71
CA LEU A 132 1.49 -7.30 -16.21
C LEU A 132 1.77 -8.50 -15.29
N PHE A 133 0.79 -8.87 -14.45
CA PHE A 133 0.88 -10.06 -13.61
C PHE A 133 0.94 -11.36 -14.43
N ARG A 134 0.08 -11.49 -15.45
CA ARG A 134 0.03 -12.69 -16.30
C ARG A 134 1.32 -12.91 -17.09
N LYS A 135 1.91 -11.84 -17.62
CA LYS A 135 3.17 -11.89 -18.40
C LYS A 135 4.40 -12.21 -17.54
N ALA A 136 4.40 -11.83 -16.26
CA ALA A 136 5.55 -12.07 -15.38
C ALA A 136 5.69 -13.55 -15.00
N LYS A 137 6.92 -13.97 -14.67
CA LYS A 137 7.22 -15.31 -14.12
C LYS A 137 7.17 -15.28 -12.59
N THR A 138 6.66 -16.34 -11.97
CA THR A 138 6.64 -16.48 -10.50
C THR A 138 8.05 -16.35 -9.92
N GLY A 139 8.17 -15.63 -8.80
CA GLY A 139 9.44 -15.32 -8.15
C GLY A 139 10.26 -14.20 -8.81
N ARG A 140 9.76 -13.60 -9.90
CA ARG A 140 10.45 -12.50 -10.60
C ARG A 140 9.74 -11.17 -10.39
N LYS A 141 10.53 -10.09 -10.45
CA LYS A 141 10.06 -8.71 -10.44
C LYS A 141 9.15 -8.48 -11.66
N ILE A 142 8.00 -7.84 -11.43
CA ILE A 142 7.07 -7.41 -12.46
C ILE A 142 7.55 -6.07 -12.99
N VAL A 143 7.75 -5.99 -14.31
CA VAL A 143 8.16 -4.75 -14.95
C VAL A 143 6.93 -3.84 -15.09
N LEU A 144 6.95 -2.72 -14.38
CA LEU A 144 5.93 -1.68 -14.48
C LEU A 144 6.25 -0.71 -15.63
N PRO A 145 5.25 -0.09 -16.27
CA PRO A 145 5.47 0.90 -17.31
C PRO A 145 6.34 2.06 -16.80
N VAL A 146 7.51 2.26 -17.39
CA VAL A 146 8.42 3.35 -17.03
C VAL A 146 8.00 4.63 -17.75
N ILE A 147 8.43 5.80 -17.23
CA ILE A 147 8.38 7.07 -17.96
C ILE A 147 9.22 6.93 -19.23
#